data_AF-A0A7C7VUP2-F1
#
_entry.id   AF-A0A7C7VUP2-F1
#
_cell.length_a   1.000
_cell.length_b   1.000
_cell.length_c   1.000
_cell.angle_alpha   90.00
_cell.angle_beta   90.00
_cell.angle_gamma   90.00
#
_symmetry.space_group_name_H-M   'P 1'
#
loop_
_entity.id
_entity.type
_entity.pdbx_description
1 polymer ?
#
loop_
_entity_poly.entity_id
_entity_poly.type
_entity_poly.pdbx_seq_one_letter_code
_entity_poly.pdbx_strand_id
1 'polypeptide(L)'
;MFFAKIHPLIVHFPMGLLISGVVFEIYGALRNDEVAETAGRFNVQFGFWCLFPVLLVGFLGMFSLDNTEKFRDFLTSHLTYAFTTVGVFITAMLVFNYLHRPWGRILYLLLIAVGGICILFTGYFGGELVHRFQVSAPE
;
A
#
# COMPACT_ATOMS: atom_id res chain seq x y z
N MET A 1 9.65 20.37 5.17
CA MET A 1 8.47 20.22 4.31
C MET A 1 8.73 19.61 2.93
N PHE A 2 9.94 19.67 2.34
CA PHE A 2 10.19 19.14 0.97
C PHE A 2 9.73 17.68 0.77
N PHE A 3 10.15 16.75 1.63
CA PHE A 3 9.75 15.34 1.53
C PHE A 3 8.26 15.11 1.76
N ALA A 4 7.62 15.92 2.62
CA ALA A 4 6.17 15.87 2.84
C ALA A 4 5.37 16.29 1.59
N LYS A 5 5.92 17.17 0.75
CA LYS A 5 5.32 17.56 -0.53
C LYS A 5 5.52 16.51 -1.62
N ILE A 6 6.67 15.84 -1.63
CA ILE A 6 6.99 14.80 -2.62
C ILE A 6 6.27 13.48 -2.34
N HIS A 7 6.11 13.09 -1.07
CA HIS A 7 5.53 11.80 -0.69
C HIS A 7 4.16 11.53 -1.36
N PRO A 8 3.18 12.45 -1.33
CA PRO A 8 1.90 12.25 -2.02
C PRO A 8 2.02 12.13 -3.54
N LEU A 9 3.05 12.68 -4.18
CA LEU A 9 3.23 12.55 -5.63
C LEU A 9 3.69 11.14 -6.00
N ILE A 10 4.67 10.62 -5.28
CA ILE A 10 5.31 9.34 -5.60
C ILE A 10 4.52 8.12 -5.11
N VAL A 11 3.61 8.27 -4.13
CA VAL A 11 2.82 7.16 -3.58
C VAL A 11 1.79 6.59 -4.57
N HIS A 12 1.30 7.40 -5.51
CA HIS A 12 0.27 6.97 -6.47
C HIS A 12 0.72 5.79 -7.35
N PHE A 13 2.00 5.75 -7.71
CA PHE A 13 2.54 4.70 -8.58
C PHE A 13 2.50 3.31 -7.93
N PRO A 14 3.15 3.06 -6.77
CA PRO A 14 3.04 1.76 -6.10
C PRO A 14 1.61 1.45 -5.65
N MET A 15 0.80 2.45 -5.27
CA MET A 15 -0.61 2.23 -4.93
C MET A 15 -1.41 1.69 -6.13
N GLY A 16 -1.24 2.31 -7.30
CA GLY A 16 -1.88 1.87 -8.54
C GLY A 16 -1.44 0.46 -8.93
N LEU A 17 -0.15 0.16 -8.82
CA LEU A 17 0.38 -1.20 -9.05
C LEU A 17 -0.23 -2.22 -8.09
N LEU A 18 -0.23 -1.95 -6.79
CA LEU A 18 -0.75 -2.91 -5.82
C LEU A 18 -2.27 -3.12 -5.96
N ILE A 19 -3.04 -2.05 -6.13
CA ILE A 19 -4.51 -2.16 -6.32
C ILE A 19 -4.83 -2.93 -7.61
N SER A 20 -4.22 -2.54 -8.74
CA SER A 20 -4.44 -3.25 -10.00
C SER A 20 -3.93 -4.69 -9.95
N GLY A 21 -2.82 -4.91 -9.26
CA GLY A 21 -2.23 -6.23 -9.03
C GLY A 21 -3.19 -7.16 -8.28
N VAL A 22 -3.72 -6.71 -7.15
CA VAL A 22 -4.73 -7.45 -6.37
C VAL A 22 -5.96 -7.77 -7.22
N VAL A 23 -6.47 -6.79 -7.97
CA VAL A 23 -7.66 -6.97 -8.81
C VAL A 23 -7.40 -8.00 -9.92
N PHE A 24 -6.32 -7.85 -10.69
CA PHE A 24 -6.01 -8.74 -11.80
C PHE A 24 -5.65 -10.15 -11.33
N GLU A 25 -4.94 -10.28 -10.22
CA GLU A 25 -4.54 -11.58 -9.70
C GLU A 25 -5.74 -12.39 -9.17
N ILE A 26 -6.63 -11.74 -8.41
CA ILE A 26 -7.88 -12.35 -7.94
C ILE A 26 -8.78 -12.67 -9.13
N TYR A 27 -8.94 -11.73 -10.07
CA TYR A 27 -9.75 -11.95 -11.27
C TYR A 27 -9.22 -13.13 -12.09
N GLY A 28 -7.91 -13.18 -12.34
CA GLY A 28 -7.25 -14.25 -13.08
C GLY A 28 -7.45 -15.61 -12.41
N ALA A 29 -7.28 -15.68 -11.09
CA ALA A 29 -7.52 -16.90 -10.33
C ALA A 29 -8.98 -17.37 -10.38
N LEU A 30 -9.96 -16.44 -10.31
CA LEU A 30 -11.39 -16.77 -10.36
C LEU A 30 -11.86 -17.17 -11.76
N ARG A 31 -11.26 -16.61 -12.82
CA ARG A 31 -11.60 -16.88 -14.22
C ARG A 31 -10.74 -17.94 -14.88
N ASN A 32 -9.71 -18.44 -14.19
CA ASN A 32 -8.65 -19.27 -14.77
C ASN A 32 -7.99 -18.57 -15.97
N ASP A 33 -7.80 -17.25 -15.88
CA ASP A 33 -7.10 -16.44 -16.88
C ASP A 33 -5.64 -16.25 -16.42
N GLU A 34 -4.75 -17.04 -17.02
CA GLU A 34 -3.33 -17.06 -16.67
C GLU A 34 -2.62 -15.73 -16.98
N VAL A 35 -3.08 -14.99 -18.00
CA VAL A 35 -2.48 -13.71 -18.38
C VAL A 35 -2.81 -12.67 -17.33
N ALA A 36 -4.08 -12.58 -16.93
CA ALA A 36 -4.52 -11.68 -15.87
C ALA A 36 -3.86 -12.04 -14.53
N GLU A 37 -3.79 -13.33 -14.18
CA GLU A 37 -3.14 -13.77 -12.95
C GLU A 37 -1.65 -13.42 -12.92
N THR A 38 -0.94 -13.62 -14.03
CA THR A 38 0.49 -13.29 -14.16
C THR A 38 0.74 -11.79 -14.10
N ALA A 39 -0.05 -10.98 -14.83
CA ALA A 39 0.04 -9.53 -14.78
C ALA A 39 -0.25 -8.99 -13.37
N GLY A 40 -1.25 -9.56 -12.70
CA GLY A 40 -1.58 -9.22 -11.32
C GLY A 40 -0.44 -9.50 -10.36
N ARG A 41 0.14 -10.70 -10.44
CA ARG A 41 1.28 -11.11 -9.61
C ARG A 41 2.49 -10.22 -9.81
N PHE A 42 2.81 -9.88 -11.06
CA PHE A 42 3.89 -8.95 -11.39
C PHE A 42 3.65 -7.58 -10.74
N ASN A 43 2.44 -7.03 -10.87
CA ASN A 43 2.07 -5.74 -10.30
C ASN A 43 2.16 -5.76 -8.76
N VAL A 44 1.72 -6.84 -8.09
CA VAL A 44 1.84 -6.98 -6.64
C VAL A 44 3.30 -6.98 -6.21
N GLN A 45 4.15 -7.79 -6.84
CA GLN A 45 5.57 -7.90 -6.47
C GLN A 45 6.33 -6.60 -6.76
N PHE A 46 6.15 -6.03 -7.95
CA PHE A 46 6.84 -4.80 -8.33
C PHE A 46 6.34 -3.60 -7.52
N GLY A 47 5.02 -3.48 -7.33
CA GLY A 47 4.40 -2.48 -6.47
C GLY A 47 4.91 -2.56 -5.03
N PHE A 48 5.09 -3.77 -4.48
CA PHE A 48 5.65 -3.98 -3.15
C PHE A 48 7.07 -3.42 -3.04
N TRP A 49 7.95 -3.70 -4.01
CA TRP A 49 9.30 -3.14 -4.01
C TRP A 49 9.32 -1.62 -4.18
N CYS A 50 8.38 -1.07 -4.95
CA CYS A 50 8.21 0.37 -5.08
C CYS A 50 7.69 1.06 -3.80
N LEU A 51 7.22 0.32 -2.78
CA LEU A 51 6.84 0.92 -1.49
C LEU A 51 8.06 1.43 -0.71
N PHE A 52 9.22 0.79 -0.79
CA PHE A 52 10.36 1.14 0.07
C PHE A 52 10.86 2.59 -0.13
N PRO A 53 11.05 3.09 -1.37
CA PRO A 53 11.38 4.50 -1.58
C PRO A 53 10.30 5.45 -1.03
N VAL A 54 9.02 5.08 -1.18
CA VAL A 54 7.89 5.90 -0.72
C VAL A 54 7.82 5.95 0.81
N LEU A 55 8.05 4.82 1.48
CA LEU A 55 8.14 4.74 2.94
C LEU A 55 9.28 5.59 3.48
N LEU A 56 10.45 5.53 2.83
CA LEU A 56 11.59 6.36 3.20
C LEU A 56 11.27 7.85 3.09
N VAL A 57 10.73 8.29 1.95
CA VAL A 57 10.36 9.68 1.72
C VAL A 57 9.25 10.14 2.68
N GLY A 58 8.26 9.28 2.94
CA GLY A 58 7.20 9.56 3.92
C GLY A 58 7.74 9.73 5.34
N PHE A 59 8.64 8.82 5.75
CA PHE A 59 9.31 8.89 7.05
C PHE A 59 10.12 10.17 7.23
N LEU A 60 10.91 10.56 6.21
CA LEU A 60 11.63 11.83 6.22
C LEU A 60 10.69 13.05 6.25
N GLY A 61 9.52 12.95 5.60
CA GLY A 61 8.49 13.99 5.61
C GLY A 61 7.94 14.28 7.01
N MET A 62 7.74 13.24 7.82
CA MET A 62 7.15 13.35 9.17
C MET A 62 7.93 14.25 10.13
N PHE A 63 9.26 14.26 10.04
CA PHE A 63 10.10 15.11 10.92
C PHE A 63 9.90 16.61 10.71
N SER A 64 9.20 16.99 9.64
CA SER A 64 8.99 18.39 9.27
C SER A 64 7.56 18.89 9.46
N LEU A 65 6.73 18.16 10.23
CA LEU A 65 5.31 18.45 10.44
C LEU A 65 5.08 18.96 11.86
N ASP A 66 4.42 20.12 11.98
CA ASP A 66 3.99 20.71 13.26
C ASP A 66 2.62 20.15 13.70
N ASN A 67 2.46 19.94 15.00
CA ASN A 67 1.44 19.02 15.52
C ASN A 67 0.28 19.70 16.23
N THR A 68 -0.94 19.50 15.70
CA THR A 68 -2.19 19.56 16.48
C THR A 68 -2.63 18.16 16.87
N GLU A 69 -3.45 18.01 17.92
CA GLU A 69 -3.91 16.71 18.42
C GLU A 69 -4.67 15.91 17.34
N LYS A 70 -5.61 16.55 16.64
CA LYS A 70 -6.34 15.94 15.51
C LYS A 70 -5.43 15.52 14.36
N PHE A 71 -4.41 16.30 14.04
CA PHE A 71 -3.44 15.93 13.01
C PHE A 71 -2.68 14.65 13.38
N ARG A 72 -2.29 14.52 14.65
CA ARG A 72 -1.59 13.33 15.16
C ARG A 72 -2.45 12.08 15.05
N ASP A 73 -3.76 12.16 15.35
CA ASP A 73 -4.65 11.00 15.23
C ASP A 73 -4.74 10.46 13.80
N PHE A 74 -4.87 11.35 12.81
CA PHE A 74 -4.89 10.98 11.39
C PHE A 74 -3.53 10.46 10.93
N LEU A 75 -2.43 11.09 11.36
CA LEU A 75 -1.09 10.64 11.04
C LEU A 75 -0.81 9.25 11.62
N THR A 76 -1.17 9.01 12.87
CA THR A 76 -1.04 7.69 13.51
C THR A 76 -1.88 6.65 12.78
N SER A 77 -3.13 6.97 12.42
CA SER A 77 -3.98 6.06 11.65
C SER A 77 -3.35 5.72 10.30
N HIS A 78 -2.88 6.73 9.55
CA HIS A 78 -2.19 6.54 8.28
C HIS A 78 -0.97 5.61 8.44
N LEU A 79 -0.13 5.83 9.46
CA LEU A 79 1.03 4.99 9.74
C LEU A 79 0.63 3.55 10.10
N THR A 80 -0.37 3.37 10.96
CA THR A 80 -0.87 2.05 11.34
C THR A 80 -1.30 1.25 10.11
N TYR A 81 -2.10 1.85 9.22
CA TYR A 81 -2.52 1.19 7.99
C TYR A 81 -1.35 0.98 7.01
N ALA A 82 -0.40 1.90 6.91
CA ALA A 82 0.80 1.75 6.07
C ALA A 82 1.66 0.56 6.52
N PHE A 83 1.98 0.46 7.82
CA PHE A 83 2.75 -0.67 8.35
C PHE A 83 1.97 -1.99 8.29
N THR A 84 0.66 -1.95 8.53
CA THR A 84 -0.21 -3.13 8.38
C THR A 84 -0.20 -3.62 6.94
N THR A 85 -0.31 -2.71 5.96
CA THR A 85 -0.21 -3.02 4.53
C THR A 85 1.10 -3.74 4.22
N VAL A 86 2.24 -3.16 4.63
CA VAL A 86 3.55 -3.76 4.41
C VAL A 86 3.64 -5.16 5.05
N GLY A 87 3.20 -5.31 6.30
CA GLY A 87 3.22 -6.59 6.99
C GLY A 87 2.36 -7.66 6.33
N VAL A 88 1.17 -7.27 5.84
CA VAL A 88 0.26 -8.17 5.11
C VAL A 88 0.87 -8.61 3.79
N PHE A 89 1.45 -7.70 2.99
CA PHE A 89 2.10 -8.06 1.73
C PHE A 89 3.37 -8.91 1.93
N ILE A 90 4.18 -8.62 2.95
CA ILE A 90 5.31 -9.49 3.34
C ILE A 90 4.78 -10.90 3.65
N THR A 91 3.75 -11.00 4.47
CA THR A 91 3.14 -12.28 4.83
C THR A 91 2.59 -13.00 3.59
N ALA A 92 1.93 -12.28 2.68
CA ALA A 92 1.46 -12.84 1.41
C ALA A 92 2.64 -13.40 0.59
N MET A 93 3.73 -12.66 0.44
CA MET A 93 4.92 -13.13 -0.28
C MET A 93 5.56 -14.35 0.38
N LEU A 94 5.62 -14.41 1.71
CA LEU A 94 6.11 -15.58 2.43
C LEU A 94 5.21 -16.80 2.22
N VAL A 95 3.89 -16.62 2.34
CA VAL A 95 2.92 -17.71 2.08
C VAL A 95 3.06 -18.23 0.65
N PHE A 96 3.17 -17.33 -0.33
CA PHE A 96 3.37 -17.72 -1.73
C PHE A 96 4.66 -18.53 -1.94
N ASN A 97 5.78 -18.10 -1.36
CA ASN A 97 7.08 -18.72 -1.59
C ASN A 97 7.32 -20.00 -0.78
N TYR A 98 6.66 -20.18 0.38
CA TYR A 98 6.96 -21.29 1.28
C TYR A 98 5.81 -22.30 1.40
N LEU A 99 4.55 -21.91 1.17
CA LEU A 99 3.38 -22.77 1.37
C LEU A 99 2.79 -23.24 0.03
N HIS A 100 3.43 -24.23 -0.59
CA HIS A 100 3.08 -24.78 -1.91
C HIS A 100 1.82 -25.68 -1.93
N ARG A 101 0.98 -25.64 -0.89
CA ARG A 101 -0.24 -26.45 -0.78
C ARG A 101 -1.44 -25.68 -1.37
N PRO A 102 -2.52 -26.37 -1.79
CA PRO A 102 -3.74 -25.69 -2.29
C PRO A 102 -4.29 -24.66 -1.29
N TRP A 103 -4.18 -24.95 0.01
CA TRP A 103 -4.51 -24.02 1.09
C TRP A 103 -3.64 -22.76 1.11
N GLY A 104 -2.36 -22.87 0.72
CA GLY A 104 -1.45 -21.73 0.64
C GLY A 104 -1.85 -20.75 -0.46
N ARG A 105 -2.33 -21.23 -1.61
CA ARG A 105 -2.87 -20.37 -2.68
C ARG A 105 -4.10 -19.59 -2.20
N ILE A 106 -5.03 -20.25 -1.53
CA ILE A 106 -6.23 -19.60 -0.98
C ILE A 106 -5.83 -18.56 0.07
N LEU A 107 -4.96 -18.92 1.01
CA LEU A 107 -4.46 -18.00 2.03
C LEU A 107 -3.75 -16.79 1.42
N TYR A 108 -2.92 -17.01 0.40
CA TYR A 108 -2.26 -15.95 -0.35
C TYR A 108 -3.27 -14.98 -0.99
N LEU A 109 -4.27 -15.49 -1.70
CA LEU A 109 -5.32 -14.66 -2.34
C LEU A 109 -6.11 -13.86 -1.30
N LEU A 110 -6.40 -14.45 -0.14
CA LEU A 110 -7.04 -13.73 0.96
C LEU A 110 -6.13 -12.63 1.53
N LEU A 111 -4.83 -12.90 1.70
CA LEU A 111 -3.87 -11.92 2.20
C LEU A 111 -3.72 -10.73 1.25
N ILE A 112 -3.61 -10.95 -0.07
CA ILE A 112 -3.53 -9.84 -1.03
C ILE A 112 -4.86 -9.06 -1.09
N ALA A 113 -6.01 -9.73 -0.90
CA ALA A 113 -7.31 -9.04 -0.81
C ALA A 113 -7.38 -8.13 0.43
N VAL A 114 -6.97 -8.64 1.60
CA VAL A 114 -6.86 -7.85 2.84
C VAL A 114 -5.86 -6.71 2.66
N GLY A 115 -4.71 -6.98 2.03
CA GLY A 115 -3.71 -5.96 1.70
C GLY A 115 -4.27 -4.86 0.81
N GLY A 116 -5.08 -5.21 -0.20
CA GLY A 116 -5.81 -4.28 -1.05
C GLY A 116 -6.76 -3.38 -0.25
N ILE A 117 -7.49 -3.93 0.72
CA ILE A 117 -8.35 -3.13 1.62
C ILE A 117 -7.50 -2.20 2.49
N CYS A 118 -6.40 -2.68 3.07
CA CYS A 118 -5.50 -1.85 3.86
C CYS A 118 -4.93 -0.68 3.05
N ILE A 119 -4.57 -0.89 1.79
CA ILE A 119 -4.10 0.15 0.87
C ILE A 119 -5.15 1.26 0.73
N LEU A 120 -6.42 0.92 0.55
CA LEU A 120 -7.49 1.91 0.43
C LEU A 120 -7.60 2.78 1.69
N PHE A 121 -7.49 2.17 2.87
CA PHE A 121 -7.49 2.93 4.14
C PHE A 121 -6.23 3.79 4.29
N THR A 122 -5.04 3.28 3.97
CA THR A 122 -3.81 4.08 3.97
C THR A 122 -3.95 5.31 3.06
N GLY A 123 -4.51 5.10 1.86
CA GLY A 123 -4.79 6.16 0.90
C GLY A 123 -5.82 7.18 1.42
N TYR A 124 -6.90 6.72 2.07
CA TYR A 124 -7.91 7.59 2.67
C TYR A 124 -7.29 8.52 3.73
N PHE A 125 -6.59 7.98 4.73
CA PHE A 125 -5.97 8.80 5.77
C PHE A 125 -4.85 9.68 5.22
N GLY A 126 -4.08 9.20 4.23
CA GLY A 126 -3.08 9.99 3.53
C GLY A 126 -3.68 11.18 2.77
N GLY A 127 -4.81 10.96 2.11
CA GLY A 127 -5.57 12.01 1.43
C GLY A 127 -6.12 13.05 2.40
N GLU A 128 -6.64 12.64 3.56
CA GLU A 128 -7.08 13.56 4.61
C GLU A 128 -5.92 14.43 5.14
N LEU A 129 -4.72 13.87 5.33
CA LEU A 129 -3.53 14.63 5.69
C LEU A 129 -3.19 15.71 4.65
N VAL A 130 -3.32 15.38 3.36
CA VAL A 130 -3.08 16.32 2.26
C VAL A 130 -4.17 17.39 2.16
N HIS A 131 -5.44 16.99 2.11
CA HIS A 131 -6.56 17.90 1.80
C HIS A 131 -7.07 18.69 3.00
N ARG A 132 -7.14 18.06 4.18
CA ARG A 132 -7.69 18.69 5.39
C ARG A 132 -6.65 19.46 6.19
N PHE A 133 -5.45 18.91 6.26
CA PHE A 133 -4.34 19.49 7.04
C PHE A 133 -3.29 20.19 6.17
N GLN A 134 -3.49 20.23 4.85
CA GLN A 134 -2.69 21.02 3.90
C GLN A 134 -1.19 20.71 3.96
N VAL A 135 -0.83 19.45 4.31
CA VAL A 135 0.56 18.99 4.47
C VAL A 135 1.43 19.23 3.22
N SER A 136 0.80 19.28 2.04
CA SER A 136 1.47 19.51 0.76
C SER A 136 1.26 20.90 0.17
N ALA A 137 0.57 21.81 0.85
CA ALA A 137 0.29 23.15 0.32
C ALA A 137 1.56 24.03 0.23
N PRO A 138 1.69 24.90 -0.79
CA PRO A 138 2.60 26.04 -0.71
C PRO A 138 2.14 26.99 0.40
N GLU A 139 3.10 27.57 1.14
CA GLU A 139 2.84 28.73 2.01
C GLU A 139 2.42 29.94 1.15
#